data_AF-A0A4V0XG67-F1
#
_entry.id   AF-A0A4V0XG67-F1
#
_cell.length_a   1.000
_cell.length_b   1.000
_cell.length_c   1.000
_cell.angle_alpha   90.00
_cell.angle_beta   90.00
_cell.angle_gamma   90.00
#
_symmetry.space_group_name_H-M   'P 1'
#
loop_
_entity.id
_entity.type
_entity.pdbx_description
1 polymer ?
#
loop_
_entity_poly.entity_id
_entity_poly.type
_entity_poly.pdbx_seq_one_letter_code
_entity_poly.pdbx_strand_id
1 'polypeptide(L)'
;MLIRIALWLFLLCLPLFIVAKALLIFTLFVIASVAMKGALFLMLAGFGLFILAGGIFIFRQLWCIFQQYFSTEQCFQRHMLFVKNQKTNRQRLLYFQRLQLNYFKERQRKKILEKNNRQQIKVLSNAITHELKQIKAQISHEIFSKLELENYRYRLQQNETALLELHNKIATIAGKYKC
;
A
#
# COMPACT_ATOMS: atom_id res chain seq x y z
N MET A 1 49.23 -10.74 -3.82
CA MET A 1 50.70 -10.62 -3.65
C MET A 1 51.17 -9.16 -3.54
N LEU A 2 50.71 -8.24 -4.39
CA LEU A 2 51.10 -6.82 -4.34
C LEU A 2 50.86 -6.12 -2.99
N ILE A 3 49.72 -6.36 -2.33
CA ILE A 3 49.42 -5.81 -1.00
C ILE A 3 50.43 -6.30 0.05
N ARG A 4 50.82 -7.58 -0.01
CA ARG A 4 51.81 -8.17 0.89
C ARG A 4 53.19 -7.52 0.68
N ILE A 5 53.57 -7.27 -0.56
CA ILE A 5 54.83 -6.58 -0.92
C ILE A 5 54.83 -5.13 -0.42
N ALA A 6 53.72 -4.40 -0.61
CA ALA A 6 53.58 -3.03 -0.11
C ALA A 6 53.69 -2.97 1.43
N LEU A 7 53.07 -3.91 2.15
CA LEU A 7 53.18 -4.01 3.60
C LEU A 7 54.62 -4.29 4.07
N TRP A 8 55.34 -5.17 3.38
CA TRP A 8 56.76 -5.41 3.67
C TRP A 8 57.61 -4.17 3.42
N LEU A 9 57.37 -3.41 2.35
CA LEU A 9 58.06 -2.12 2.09
C LEU A 9 57.84 -1.11 3.22
N PHE A 10 56.62 -1.02 3.74
CA PHE A 10 56.30 -0.17 4.89
C PHE A 10 57.01 -0.63 6.16
N LEU A 11 57.02 -1.95 6.42
CA LEU A 11 57.71 -2.52 7.58
C LEU A 11 59.22 -2.24 7.52
N LEU A 12 59.81 -2.27 6.33
CA LEU A 12 61.24 -2.02 6.09
C LEU A 12 61.64 -0.55 6.28
N CYS A 13 60.68 0.38 6.22
CA CYS A 13 60.96 1.79 6.52
C CYS A 13 61.24 2.05 8.01
N LEU A 14 60.64 1.27 8.92
CA LEU A 14 60.83 1.42 10.37
C LEU A 14 62.31 1.29 10.82
N PRO A 15 63.04 0.20 10.48
CA PRO A 15 64.45 0.10 10.86
C PRO A 15 65.31 1.18 10.18
N LEU A 16 64.98 1.57 8.95
CA LEU A 16 65.65 2.67 8.24
C LEU A 16 65.52 4.02 8.97
N PHE A 17 64.33 4.34 9.50
CA PHE A 17 64.12 5.53 10.32
C PHE A 17 64.84 5.46 11.67
N ILE A 18 64.90 4.28 12.30
CA ILE A 18 65.63 4.07 13.57
C ILE A 18 67.14 4.27 13.35
N VAL A 19 67.69 3.69 12.28
CA VAL A 19 69.11 3.85 11.91
C VAL A 19 69.42 5.31 11.58
N ALA A 20 68.56 6.00 10.81
CA ALA A 20 68.73 7.41 10.50
C ALA A 20 68.69 8.29 11.76
N LYS A 21 67.80 7.99 12.72
CA LYS A 21 67.75 8.67 14.02
C LYS A 21 69.00 8.41 14.87
N ALA A 22 69.48 7.18 14.91
CA ALA A 22 70.72 6.83 15.61
C ALA A 22 71.93 7.57 15.02
N LEU A 23 72.04 7.62 13.69
CA LEU A 23 73.11 8.36 12.98
C LEU A 23 73.07 9.87 13.25
N LEU A 24 71.88 10.47 13.42
CA LEU A 24 71.74 11.88 13.84
C LEU A 24 72.27 12.13 15.25
N ILE A 25 72.08 11.18 16.18
CA ILE A 25 72.60 11.28 17.55
C ILE A 25 74.15 11.28 17.53
N PHE A 26 74.75 10.51 16.63
CA PHE A 26 76.20 10.47 16.42
C PHE A 26 76.75 11.60 15.52
N THR A 27 75.98 12.67 15.30
CA THR A 27 76.35 13.87 14.51
C THR A 27 76.78 13.61 13.05
N LEU A 28 76.46 12.44 12.50
CA LEU A 28 76.70 12.07 11.09
C LEU A 28 75.56 12.56 10.18
N PHE A 29 75.39 13.88 10.11
CA PHE A 29 74.26 14.54 9.44
C PHE A 29 74.09 14.17 7.95
N VAL A 30 75.18 14.06 7.20
CA VAL A 30 75.12 13.81 5.74
C VAL A 30 74.55 12.42 5.46
N ILE A 31 75.05 11.39 6.14
CA ILE A 31 74.61 9.99 5.95
C ILE A 31 73.17 9.82 6.44
N ALA A 32 72.83 10.42 7.57
CA ALA A 32 71.46 10.38 8.09
C ALA A 32 70.45 11.04 7.15
N SER A 33 70.82 12.15 6.49
CA SER A 33 69.95 12.83 5.53
C SER A 33 69.65 11.98 4.29
N VAL A 34 70.65 11.21 3.80
CA VAL A 34 70.48 10.29 2.68
C VAL A 34 69.60 9.11 3.08
N ALA A 35 69.80 8.55 4.28
CA ALA A 35 68.96 7.49 4.82
C ALA A 35 67.49 7.93 4.98
N MET A 36 67.24 9.15 5.47
CA MET A 36 65.88 9.71 5.56
C MET A 36 65.22 9.90 4.19
N LYS A 37 65.95 10.43 3.19
CA LYS A 37 65.42 10.58 1.82
C LYS A 37 65.10 9.21 1.19
N GLY A 38 65.95 8.21 1.42
CA GLY A 38 65.69 6.83 0.98
C GLY A 38 64.46 6.23 1.64
N ALA A 39 64.29 6.41 2.95
CA ALA A 39 63.11 5.95 3.68
C ALA A 39 61.81 6.62 3.19
N LEU A 40 61.85 7.93 2.92
CA LEU A 40 60.71 8.65 2.33
C LEU A 40 60.35 8.14 0.94
N PHE A 41 61.35 7.87 0.08
CA PHE A 41 61.10 7.32 -1.26
C PHE A 41 60.49 5.91 -1.19
N LEU A 42 60.98 5.06 -0.28
CA LEU A 42 60.42 3.73 -0.03
C LEU A 42 58.97 3.79 0.49
N MET A 43 58.67 4.72 1.40
CA MET A 43 57.29 4.95 1.86
C MET A 43 56.37 5.38 0.72
N LEU A 44 56.81 6.33 -0.12
CA LEU A 44 56.03 6.79 -1.27
C LEU A 44 55.81 5.67 -2.30
N ALA A 45 56.85 4.87 -2.59
CA ALA A 45 56.75 3.72 -3.47
C ALA A 45 55.79 2.66 -2.92
N GLY A 46 55.87 2.35 -1.63
CA GLY A 46 54.95 1.43 -0.95
C GLY A 46 53.50 1.92 -0.98
N PHE A 47 53.29 3.22 -0.75
CA PHE A 47 51.97 3.85 -0.83
C PHE A 47 51.39 3.82 -2.25
N GLY A 48 52.20 4.15 -3.25
CA GLY A 48 51.80 4.06 -4.66
C GLY A 48 51.40 2.64 -5.07
N LEU A 49 52.18 1.63 -4.66
CA LEU A 49 51.84 0.22 -4.88
C LEU A 49 50.54 -0.18 -4.19
N PHE A 50 50.28 0.33 -2.99
CA PHE A 50 49.04 0.06 -2.27
C PHE A 50 47.83 0.66 -2.98
N ILE A 51 47.92 1.91 -3.44
CA ILE A 51 46.85 2.55 -4.24
C ILE A 51 46.59 1.77 -5.52
N LEU A 52 47.64 1.42 -6.27
CA LEU A 52 47.51 0.66 -7.51
C LEU A 52 46.87 -0.71 -7.27
N ALA A 53 47.29 -1.43 -6.23
CA ALA A 53 46.70 -2.72 -5.87
C ALA A 53 45.21 -2.59 -5.50
N GLY A 54 44.85 -1.55 -4.73
CA GLY A 54 43.46 -1.25 -4.39
C GLY A 54 42.62 -0.91 -5.62
N GLY A 55 43.15 -0.07 -6.51
CA GLY A 55 42.48 0.30 -7.76
C GLY A 55 42.22 -0.91 -8.68
N ILE A 56 43.22 -1.76 -8.87
CA ILE A 56 43.09 -3.00 -9.65
C ILE A 56 42.04 -3.93 -9.04
N PHE A 57 42.02 -4.06 -7.71
CA PHE A 57 41.03 -4.89 -7.02
C PHE A 57 39.60 -4.39 -7.24
N ILE A 58 39.36 -3.09 -7.05
CA ILE A 58 38.05 -2.48 -7.28
C ILE A 58 37.63 -2.63 -8.75
N PHE A 59 38.53 -2.33 -9.69
CA PHE A 59 38.24 -2.45 -11.11
C PHE A 59 37.87 -3.88 -11.51
N ARG A 60 38.62 -4.88 -11.01
CA ARG A 60 38.31 -6.29 -11.24
C ARG A 60 36.96 -6.67 -10.66
N GLN A 61 36.63 -6.20 -9.46
CA GLN A 61 35.34 -6.48 -8.83
C GLN A 61 34.17 -5.89 -9.63
N LEU A 62 34.31 -4.63 -10.07
CA LEU A 62 33.35 -3.99 -10.95
C LEU A 62 33.19 -4.78 -12.25
N TRP A 63 34.29 -5.17 -12.89
CA TRP A 63 34.25 -5.97 -14.11
C TRP A 63 33.53 -7.31 -13.92
N CYS A 64 33.80 -8.03 -12.83
CA CYS A 64 33.10 -9.26 -12.49
C CYS A 64 31.59 -9.04 -12.30
N ILE A 65 31.19 -7.98 -11.58
CA ILE A 65 29.78 -7.63 -11.38
C ILE A 65 29.12 -7.27 -12.71
N PHE A 66 29.80 -6.50 -13.56
CA PHE A 66 29.31 -6.18 -14.90
C PHE A 66 29.10 -7.44 -15.75
N GLN A 67 30.07 -8.34 -15.78
CA GLN A 67 29.96 -9.61 -16.50
C GLN A 67 28.83 -10.49 -15.96
N GLN A 68 28.67 -10.56 -14.63
CA GLN A 68 27.56 -11.26 -13.99
C GLN A 68 26.21 -10.60 -14.29
N TYR A 69 26.14 -9.28 -14.26
CA TYR A 69 24.94 -8.53 -14.59
C TYR A 69 24.50 -8.73 -16.04
N PHE A 70 25.45 -8.84 -16.97
CA PHE A 70 25.15 -9.14 -18.37
C PHE A 70 25.09 -10.64 -18.67
N SER A 71 25.28 -11.51 -17.67
CA SER A 71 25.11 -12.95 -17.85
C SER A 71 23.66 -13.27 -18.22
N THR A 72 23.52 -14.26 -19.09
CA THR A 72 22.24 -14.76 -19.60
C THR A 72 21.33 -15.25 -18.48
N GLU A 73 21.89 -15.87 -17.44
CA GLU A 73 21.13 -16.34 -16.27
C GLU A 73 20.47 -15.19 -15.50
N GLN A 74 21.22 -14.11 -15.20
CA GLN A 74 20.65 -12.96 -14.51
C GLN A 74 19.68 -12.17 -15.39
N CYS A 75 19.90 -12.14 -16.71
CA CYS A 75 18.93 -11.59 -17.66
C CYS A 75 17.61 -12.37 -17.62
N PHE A 76 17.67 -13.70 -17.66
CA PHE A 76 16.49 -14.56 -17.58
C PHE A 76 15.74 -14.41 -16.26
N GLN A 77 16.45 -14.39 -15.13
CA GLN A 77 15.84 -14.17 -13.82
C GLN A 77 15.11 -12.82 -13.73
N ARG A 78 15.72 -11.73 -14.25
CA ARG A 78 15.08 -10.41 -14.30
C ARG A 78 13.84 -10.42 -15.19
N HIS A 79 13.91 -11.08 -16.35
CA HIS A 79 12.76 -11.21 -17.23
C HIS A 79 11.61 -11.97 -16.56
N MET A 80 11.91 -13.09 -15.89
CA MET A 80 10.94 -13.86 -15.13
C MET A 80 10.30 -13.03 -14.01
N LEU A 81 11.10 -12.26 -13.25
CA LEU A 81 10.59 -11.35 -12.22
C LEU A 81 9.69 -10.27 -12.82
N PHE A 82 10.09 -9.69 -13.96
CA PHE A 82 9.29 -8.69 -14.66
C PHE A 82 7.94 -9.25 -15.10
N VAL A 83 7.93 -10.42 -15.75
CA VAL A 83 6.70 -11.09 -16.20
C VAL A 83 5.79 -11.44 -15.01
N LYS A 84 6.36 -11.97 -13.91
CA LYS A 84 5.63 -12.28 -12.68
C LYS A 84 4.98 -11.03 -12.06
N ASN A 85 5.73 -9.94 -11.97
CA ASN A 85 5.23 -8.68 -11.46
C ASN A 85 4.14 -8.09 -12.35
N GLN A 86 4.31 -8.15 -13.68
CA GLN A 86 3.31 -7.70 -14.63
C GLN A 86 2.00 -8.50 -14.51
N LYS A 87 2.09 -9.83 -14.38
CA LYS A 87 0.92 -10.70 -14.14
C LYS A 87 0.20 -10.32 -12.84
N THR A 88 0.96 -10.11 -11.77
CA THR A 88 0.42 -9.76 -10.45
C THR A 88 -0.28 -8.40 -10.49
N ASN A 89 0.31 -7.41 -11.15
CA ASN A 89 -0.28 -6.08 -11.30
C ASN A 89 -1.58 -6.12 -12.12
N ARG A 90 -1.62 -6.89 -13.21
CA ARG A 90 -2.86 -7.11 -13.98
C ARG A 90 -3.96 -7.76 -13.14
N GLN A 91 -3.63 -8.77 -12.34
CA GLN A 91 -4.61 -9.43 -11.47
C GLN A 91 -5.16 -8.48 -10.40
N ARG A 92 -4.31 -7.65 -9.77
CA ARG A 92 -4.74 -6.63 -8.82
C ARG A 92 -5.67 -5.61 -9.46
N LEU A 93 -5.33 -5.13 -10.64
CA LEU A 93 -6.15 -4.17 -11.38
C LEU A 93 -7.54 -4.75 -11.70
N LEU A 94 -7.60 -5.98 -12.22
CA LEU A 94 -8.87 -6.67 -12.47
C LEU A 94 -9.69 -6.90 -11.20
N TYR A 95 -9.03 -7.25 -10.09
CA TYR A 95 -9.69 -7.40 -8.79
C TYR A 95 -10.36 -6.10 -8.35
N PHE A 96 -9.64 -4.98 -8.38
CA PHE A 96 -10.19 -3.68 -7.96
C PHE A 96 -11.29 -3.19 -8.89
N GLN A 97 -11.18 -3.42 -10.20
CA GLN A 97 -12.26 -3.11 -11.14
C GLN A 97 -13.53 -3.89 -10.83
N ARG A 98 -13.42 -5.20 -10.57
CA ARG A 98 -14.57 -6.02 -10.16
C ARG A 98 -15.18 -5.55 -8.86
N LEU A 99 -14.35 -5.20 -7.88
CA LEU A 99 -14.80 -4.70 -6.58
C LEU A 99 -15.58 -3.39 -6.74
N GLN A 100 -15.08 -2.46 -7.54
CA GLN A 100 -15.76 -1.19 -7.83
C GLN A 100 -17.10 -1.42 -8.52
N LEU A 101 -17.13 -2.27 -9.56
CA LEU A 101 -18.36 -2.61 -10.28
C LEU A 101 -19.41 -3.20 -9.34
N ASN A 102 -19.01 -4.16 -8.49
CA ASN A 102 -19.91 -4.77 -7.51
C ASN A 102 -20.43 -3.75 -6.51
N TYR A 103 -19.56 -2.89 -5.98
CA TYR A 103 -19.95 -1.84 -5.04
C TYR A 103 -21.01 -0.90 -5.64
N PHE A 104 -20.78 -0.40 -6.87
CA PHE A 104 -21.74 0.48 -7.53
C PHE A 104 -23.06 -0.23 -7.84
N LYS A 105 -22.99 -1.49 -8.31
CA LYS A 105 -24.17 -2.31 -8.56
C LYS A 105 -25.01 -2.52 -7.30
N GLU A 106 -24.38 -2.86 -6.18
CA GLU A 106 -25.09 -3.03 -4.90
C GLU A 106 -25.69 -1.73 -4.40
N ARG A 107 -24.96 -0.61 -4.52
CA ARG A 107 -25.47 0.71 -4.14
C ARG A 107 -26.68 1.10 -4.98
N GLN A 108 -26.64 0.86 -6.29
CA GLN A 108 -27.77 1.12 -7.18
C GLN A 108 -28.96 0.22 -6.85
N ARG A 109 -28.73 -1.08 -6.61
CA ARG A 109 -29.75 -2.03 -6.18
C ARG A 109 -30.46 -1.56 -4.90
N LYS A 110 -29.69 -1.15 -3.89
CA LYS A 110 -30.25 -0.62 -2.61
C LYS A 110 -31.11 0.62 -2.85
N LYS A 111 -30.64 1.58 -3.65
CA LYS A 111 -31.42 2.79 -4.00
C LYS A 111 -32.73 2.46 -4.72
N ILE A 112 -32.71 1.51 -5.66
CA ILE A 112 -33.90 1.08 -6.38
C ILE A 112 -34.88 0.40 -5.43
N LEU A 113 -34.40 -0.47 -4.55
CA LEU A 113 -35.23 -1.13 -3.54
C LEU A 113 -35.86 -0.10 -2.58
N GLU A 114 -35.09 0.85 -2.06
CA GLU A 114 -35.62 1.93 -1.21
C GLU A 114 -36.70 2.75 -1.92
N LYS A 115 -36.48 3.09 -3.20
CA LYS A 115 -37.47 3.83 -4.00
C LYS A 115 -38.75 3.02 -4.19
N ASN A 116 -38.62 1.72 -4.50
CA ASN A 116 -39.77 0.83 -4.68
C ASN A 116 -40.55 0.67 -3.38
N ASN A 117 -39.88 0.43 -2.25
CA ASN A 117 -40.54 0.30 -0.94
C ASN A 117 -41.29 1.59 -0.58
N ARG A 118 -40.68 2.76 -0.78
CA ARG A 118 -41.34 4.06 -0.57
C ARG A 118 -42.57 4.23 -1.46
N GLN A 119 -42.49 3.78 -2.71
CA GLN A 119 -43.62 3.83 -3.63
C GLN A 119 -44.75 2.90 -3.20
N GLN A 120 -44.45 1.67 -2.79
CA GLN A 120 -45.42 0.71 -2.27
C GLN A 120 -46.13 1.24 -1.02
N ILE A 121 -45.37 1.76 -0.06
CA ILE A 121 -45.90 2.40 1.16
C ILE A 121 -46.82 3.58 0.83
N LYS A 122 -46.45 4.41 -0.15
CA LYS A 122 -47.29 5.53 -0.61
C LYS A 122 -48.59 5.02 -1.24
N VAL A 123 -48.52 3.99 -2.08
CA VAL A 123 -49.69 3.38 -2.71
C VAL A 123 -50.63 2.78 -1.66
N LEU A 124 -50.09 2.01 -0.70
CA LEU A 124 -50.86 1.40 0.39
C LEU A 124 -51.52 2.47 1.28
N SER A 125 -50.77 3.50 1.67
CA SER A 125 -51.30 4.61 2.46
C SER A 125 -52.42 5.36 1.73
N ASN A 126 -52.29 5.57 0.42
CA ASN A 126 -53.33 6.19 -0.40
C ASN A 126 -54.58 5.30 -0.51
N ALA A 127 -54.41 3.98 -0.65
CA ALA A 127 -55.51 3.02 -0.65
C ALA A 127 -56.28 3.06 0.68
N ILE A 128 -55.56 3.05 1.81
CA ILE A 128 -56.13 3.22 3.15
C ILE A 128 -56.91 4.54 3.26
N THR A 129 -56.35 5.66 2.78
CA THR A 129 -57.07 6.94 2.78
C THR A 129 -58.36 6.89 1.96
N HIS A 130 -58.35 6.19 0.82
CA HIS A 130 -59.54 6.02 0.00
C HIS A 130 -60.60 5.17 0.72
N GLU A 131 -60.21 4.06 1.35
CA GLU A 131 -61.12 3.22 2.14
C GLU A 131 -61.68 3.95 3.35
N LEU A 132 -60.86 4.71 4.09
CA LEU A 132 -61.31 5.54 5.20
C LEU A 132 -62.38 6.55 4.76
N LYS A 133 -62.22 7.16 3.58
CA LYS A 133 -63.22 8.08 3.02
C LYS A 133 -64.54 7.36 2.70
N GLN A 134 -64.49 6.11 2.25
CA GLN A 134 -65.69 5.32 1.95
C GLN A 134 -66.49 4.97 3.22
N ILE A 135 -65.79 4.62 4.31
CA ILE A 135 -66.44 4.24 5.58
C ILE A 135 -66.74 5.43 6.51
N LYS A 136 -66.37 6.65 6.11
CA LYS A 136 -66.49 7.87 6.93
C LYS A 136 -67.89 8.07 7.53
N ALA A 137 -68.95 7.71 6.79
CA ALA A 137 -70.33 7.84 7.26
C ALA A 137 -70.74 6.80 8.33
N GLN A 138 -69.97 5.71 8.46
CA GLN A 138 -70.27 4.57 9.35
C GLN A 138 -69.50 4.61 10.67
N ILE A 139 -68.51 5.50 10.79
CA ILE A 139 -67.63 5.60 11.96
C ILE A 139 -67.71 6.99 12.59
N SER A 140 -67.45 7.08 13.90
CA SER A 140 -67.43 8.38 14.58
C SER A 140 -66.25 9.24 14.12
N HIS A 141 -66.41 10.56 14.20
CA HIS A 141 -65.40 11.52 13.77
C HIS A 141 -64.05 11.34 14.52
N GLU A 142 -64.10 11.00 15.80
CA GLU A 142 -62.90 10.74 16.62
C GLU A 142 -62.11 9.52 16.13
N ILE A 143 -62.81 8.43 15.80
CA ILE A 143 -62.18 7.20 15.28
C ILE A 143 -61.58 7.46 13.90
N PHE A 144 -62.30 8.18 13.03
CA PHE A 144 -61.80 8.57 11.71
C PHE A 144 -60.50 9.38 11.81
N SER A 145 -60.48 10.44 12.63
CA SER A 145 -59.32 11.31 12.81
C SER A 145 -58.11 10.53 13.36
N LYS A 146 -58.34 9.61 14.30
CA LYS A 146 -57.29 8.75 14.85
C LYS A 146 -56.67 7.83 13.79
N LEU A 147 -57.49 7.17 12.96
CA LEU A 147 -57.00 6.28 11.90
C LEU A 147 -56.26 7.04 10.79
N GLU A 148 -56.69 8.26 10.47
CA GLU A 148 -55.99 9.13 9.52
C GLU A 148 -54.60 9.55 10.06
N LEU A 149 -54.53 9.90 11.35
CA LEU A 149 -53.28 10.22 12.02
C LEU A 149 -52.33 9.01 12.08
N GLU A 150 -52.85 7.82 12.37
CA GLU A 150 -52.09 6.55 12.37
C GLU A 150 -51.52 6.26 10.97
N ASN A 151 -52.32 6.38 9.91
CA ASN A 151 -51.86 6.22 8.51
C ASN A 151 -50.73 7.21 8.16
N TYR A 152 -50.90 8.49 8.53
CA TYR A 152 -49.87 9.51 8.29
C TYR A 152 -48.56 9.20 9.02
N ARG A 153 -48.64 8.78 10.30
CA ARG A 153 -47.47 8.42 11.12
C ARG A 153 -46.74 7.20 10.56
N TYR A 154 -47.45 6.13 10.21
CA TYR A 154 -46.82 4.92 9.68
C TYR A 154 -46.21 5.12 8.30
N ARG A 155 -46.81 5.99 7.46
CA ARG A 155 -46.20 6.42 6.19
C ARG A 155 -44.88 7.17 6.40
N LEU A 156 -44.84 8.10 7.37
CA LEU A 156 -43.61 8.84 7.70
C LEU A 156 -42.50 7.91 8.23
N GLN A 157 -42.87 6.95 9.07
CA GLN A 157 -41.95 5.96 9.63
C GLN A 157 -41.52 4.89 8.61
N GLN A 158 -42.11 4.88 7.41
CA GLN A 158 -41.93 3.84 6.39
C GLN A 158 -42.19 2.42 6.93
N ASN A 159 -43.18 2.31 7.83
CA ASN A 159 -43.52 1.06 8.49
C ASN A 159 -44.63 0.33 7.70
N GLU A 160 -44.22 -0.54 6.77
CA GLU A 160 -45.12 -1.31 5.93
C GLU A 160 -46.01 -2.27 6.72
N THR A 161 -45.47 -2.94 7.75
CA THR A 161 -46.23 -3.90 8.55
C THR A 161 -47.33 -3.21 9.34
N ALA A 162 -47.04 -2.06 9.96
CA ALA A 162 -48.05 -1.28 10.66
C ALA A 162 -49.14 -0.73 9.72
N LEU A 163 -48.79 -0.38 8.47
CA LEU A 163 -49.78 0.01 7.47
C LEU A 163 -50.67 -1.16 7.03
N LEU A 164 -50.12 -2.37 6.90
CA LEU A 164 -50.91 -3.57 6.59
C LEU A 164 -51.85 -3.94 7.75
N GLU A 165 -51.37 -3.86 9.00
CA GLU A 165 -52.21 -4.04 10.18
C GLU A 165 -53.33 -3.00 10.25
N LEU A 166 -53.02 -1.73 9.93
CA LEU A 166 -54.01 -0.66 9.87
C LEU A 166 -55.05 -0.92 8.77
N HIS A 167 -54.63 -1.35 7.59
CA HIS A 167 -55.54 -1.73 6.50
C HIS A 167 -56.47 -2.88 6.91
N ASN A 168 -55.93 -3.92 7.54
CA ASN A 168 -56.74 -5.03 8.06
C ASN A 168 -57.74 -4.58 9.13
N LYS A 169 -57.32 -3.70 10.05
CA LYS A 169 -58.19 -3.10 11.08
C LYS A 169 -59.31 -2.26 10.46
N ILE A 170 -59.04 -1.53 9.38
CA ILE A 170 -60.06 -0.77 8.66
C ILE A 170 -61.01 -1.72 7.94
N ALA A 171 -60.51 -2.81 7.35
CA ALA A 171 -61.34 -3.83 6.71
C ALA A 171 -62.28 -4.55 7.69
N THR A 172 -61.84 -4.81 8.93
CA THR A 172 -62.70 -5.38 9.98
C THR A 172 -63.77 -4.40 10.45
N ILE A 173 -63.42 -3.12 10.62
CA ILE A 173 -64.39 -2.06 10.98
C ILE A 173 -65.41 -1.82 9.85
N ALA A 174 -64.97 -1.89 8.60
CA ALA A 174 -65.82 -1.75 7.40
C ALA A 174 -66.76 -2.95 7.17
N GLY A 175 -66.63 -4.02 7.95
CA GLY A 175 -67.48 -5.22 7.82
C GLY A 175 -67.20 -6.07 6.58
N LYS A 176 -66.04 -5.91 5.91
CA LYS A 176 -65.68 -6.68 4.70
C LYS A 176 -65.33 -8.16 4.99
N TYR A 177 -65.29 -8.55 6.25
CA TYR A 177 -65.24 -9.95 6.72
C TYR A 177 -66.31 -10.18 7.79
N LYS A 178 -67.58 -10.01 7.43
CA LYS A 178 -68.65 -10.77 8.07
C LYS A 178 -68.92 -12.00 7.21
N CYS A 179 -68.53 -13.16 7.72
CA CYS A 179 -69.18 -14.41 7.33
C CYS A 179 -70.69 -14.31 7.57
#